data_AF-A0A934S4N3-F1
#
_entry.id   AF-A0A934S4N3-F1
#
_cell.length_a   1.000
_cell.length_b   1.000
_cell.length_c   1.000
_cell.angle_alpha   90.00
_cell.angle_beta   90.00
_cell.angle_gamma   90.00
#
_symmetry.space_group_name_H-M   'P 1'
#
loop_
_entity.id
_entity.type
_entity.pdbx_description
1 polymer ?
#
loop_
_entity_poly.entity_id
_entity_poly.type
_entity_poly.pdbx_seq_one_letter_code
_entity_poly.pdbx_strand_id
1 'polypeptide(L)'
;MPDLKHFTQVVSEHHSSLRFFILGLGVNPAWVDDVAQDAFLIAYRKWDEFETVENPGAWLRAIARNVVLNETAKINRRQRLLNENLTGLLLEADPEELSADEQMDVAARRTALRTCLKSLTDKARNVVEMRYYHDKKSHEIGELFSMKPAAVRKMLFHARQSLATCLKEKLAEAR
;
A
#
# COMPACT_ATOMS: atom_id res chain seq x y z
N MET A 1 13.28 18.64 15.10
CA MET A 1 13.50 17.18 15.34
C MET A 1 12.72 16.80 16.58
N PRO A 2 12.01 15.66 16.58
CA PRO A 2 11.17 15.25 17.69
C PRO A 2 11.96 14.81 18.91
N ASP A 3 11.31 14.89 20.07
CA ASP A 3 11.70 14.07 21.21
C ASP A 3 11.50 12.58 20.89
N LEU A 4 12.44 11.74 21.32
CA LEU A 4 12.45 10.32 20.99
C LEU A 4 11.20 9.61 21.52
N LYS A 5 10.71 9.97 22.71
CA LYS A 5 9.50 9.33 23.28
C LYS A 5 8.27 9.65 22.46
N HIS A 6 8.12 10.91 22.05
CA HIS A 6 7.01 11.34 21.20
C HIS A 6 7.05 10.59 19.85
N PHE A 7 8.22 10.51 19.22
CA PHE A 7 8.34 9.78 17.96
C PHE A 7 8.03 8.28 18.12
N THR A 8 8.53 7.63 19.17
CA THR A 8 8.22 6.21 19.44
C THR A 8 6.72 5.97 19.63
N GLN A 9 6.01 6.89 20.28
CA GLN A 9 4.55 6.79 20.43
C GLN A 9 3.85 6.82 19.07
N VAL A 10 4.20 7.78 18.21
CA VAL A 10 3.66 7.87 16.84
C VAL A 10 3.91 6.59 16.03
N VAL A 11 5.12 6.03 16.13
CA VAL A 11 5.46 4.76 15.48
C VAL A 11 4.55 3.65 15.99
N SER A 12 4.45 3.48 17.32
CA SER A 12 3.62 2.45 17.93
C SER A 12 2.14 2.54 17.50
N GLU A 13 1.60 3.76 17.45
CA GLU A 13 0.20 4.02 17.07
C GLU A 13 -0.10 3.70 15.61
N HIS A 14 0.85 3.93 14.69
CA HIS A 14 0.59 3.85 13.25
C HIS A 14 1.18 2.63 12.56
N HIS A 15 2.22 2.00 13.12
CA HIS A 15 3.01 0.95 12.47
C HIS A 15 2.16 -0.19 11.91
N SER A 16 1.31 -0.81 12.73
CA SER A 16 0.47 -1.94 12.28
C SER A 16 -0.48 -1.55 11.14
N SER A 17 -1.07 -0.36 11.20
CA SER A 17 -1.98 0.13 10.16
C SER A 17 -1.26 0.49 8.86
N LEU A 18 -0.03 0.99 8.96
CA LEU A 18 0.81 1.36 7.83
C LEU A 18 1.30 0.11 7.10
N ARG A 19 1.78 -0.89 7.83
CA ARG A 19 2.17 -2.20 7.28
C ARG A 19 1.03 -2.87 6.53
N PHE A 20 -0.17 -2.88 7.12
CA PHE A 20 -1.35 -3.47 6.47
C PHE A 20 -1.69 -2.74 5.17
N PHE A 21 -1.56 -1.41 5.14
CA PHE A 21 -1.73 -0.63 3.92
C PHE A 21 -0.66 -0.98 2.87
N ILE A 22 0.62 -1.06 3.25
CA ILE A 22 1.73 -1.41 2.35
C ILE A 22 1.55 -2.80 1.76
N LEU A 23 1.17 -3.80 2.58
CA LEU A 23 0.77 -5.12 2.10
C LEU A 23 -0.36 -5.05 1.08
N GLY A 24 -1.36 -4.19 1.34
CA GLY A 24 -2.47 -3.94 0.42
C GLY A 24 -2.07 -3.33 -0.93
N LEU A 25 -0.89 -2.69 -1.02
CA LEU A 25 -0.31 -2.22 -2.28
C LEU A 25 0.31 -3.36 -3.12
N GLY A 26 0.37 -4.58 -2.58
CA GLY A 26 0.96 -5.75 -3.24
C GLY A 26 2.48 -5.79 -3.17
N VAL A 27 3.08 -5.12 -2.18
CA VAL A 27 4.50 -5.22 -1.85
C VAL A 27 4.79 -6.63 -1.35
N ASN A 28 5.96 -7.18 -1.72
CA ASN A 28 6.42 -8.45 -1.17
C ASN A 28 6.49 -8.34 0.37
N PRO A 29 5.89 -9.28 1.13
CA PRO A 29 5.90 -9.27 2.59
C PRO A 29 7.26 -8.99 3.23
N ALA A 30 8.36 -9.50 2.66
CA ALA A 30 9.72 -9.27 3.16
C ALA A 30 10.11 -7.79 3.18
N TRP A 31 9.58 -6.98 2.25
CA TRP A 31 9.91 -5.56 2.08
C TRP A 31 8.96 -4.61 2.81
N VAL A 32 7.91 -5.13 3.46
CA VAL A 32 6.88 -4.30 4.10
C VAL A 32 7.46 -3.51 5.26
N ASP A 33 8.32 -4.14 6.06
CA ASP A 33 8.95 -3.51 7.22
C ASP A 33 9.94 -2.44 6.80
N ASP A 34 10.70 -2.66 5.72
CA ASP A 34 11.61 -1.67 5.16
C ASP A 34 10.87 -0.44 4.63
N VAL A 35 9.80 -0.64 3.87
CA VAL A 35 8.97 0.46 3.35
C VAL A 35 8.32 1.25 4.50
N ALA A 36 7.86 0.54 5.55
CA ALA A 36 7.29 1.20 6.72
C ALA A 36 8.37 2.01 7.46
N GLN A 37 9.56 1.45 7.64
CA GLN A 37 10.70 2.13 8.24
C GLN A 37 11.07 3.39 7.46
N ASP A 38 11.20 3.31 6.14
CA ASP A 38 11.49 4.46 5.29
C ASP A 38 10.44 5.56 5.43
N ALA A 39 9.15 5.19 5.49
CA ALA A 39 8.08 6.15 5.70
C ALA A 39 8.20 6.87 7.05
N PHE A 40 8.51 6.15 8.12
CA PHE A 40 8.75 6.74 9.44
C PHE A 40 10.04 7.57 9.49
N LEU A 41 11.12 7.17 8.81
CA LEU A 41 12.35 7.96 8.72
C LEU A 41 12.14 9.27 7.95
N ILE A 42 11.30 9.26 6.92
CA ILE A 42 10.89 10.48 6.23
C ILE A 42 10.03 11.36 7.16
N ALA A 43 9.10 10.77 7.92
CA ALA A 43 8.32 11.49 8.93
C ALA A 43 9.21 12.15 9.99
N TYR A 44 10.21 11.42 10.49
CA TYR A 44 11.19 11.94 11.45
C TYR A 44 11.97 13.13 10.88
N ARG A 45 12.42 13.03 9.63
CA ARG A 45 13.15 14.11 8.95
C ARG A 45 12.29 15.33 8.67
N LYS A 46 11.00 15.13 8.46
CA LYS A 46 10.00 16.18 8.20
C LYS A 46 9.08 16.41 9.41
N TRP A 47 9.63 16.28 10.61
CA TRP A 47 8.82 16.25 11.82
C TRP A 47 7.95 17.49 12.00
N ASP A 48 8.52 18.67 11.75
CA ASP A 48 7.81 19.93 11.94
C ASP A 48 6.61 20.07 10.98
N GLU A 49 6.68 19.46 9.79
CA GLU A 49 5.54 19.34 8.88
C GLU A 49 4.55 18.30 9.43
N PHE A 50 5.05 17.12 9.80
CA PHE A 50 4.27 15.99 10.27
C PHE A 50 3.43 16.31 11.52
N GLU A 51 3.98 17.01 12.51
CA GLU A 51 3.27 17.32 13.75
C GLU A 51 2.07 18.26 13.53
N THR A 52 2.08 19.04 12.44
CA THR A 52 0.99 19.95 12.08
C THR A 52 -0.10 19.31 11.23
N VAL A 53 0.07 18.06 10.77
CA VAL A 53 -0.88 17.43 9.86
C VAL A 53 -2.15 16.99 10.59
N GLU A 54 -3.30 17.31 10.02
CA GLU A 54 -4.62 16.94 10.56
C GLU A 54 -4.83 15.41 10.64
N ASN A 55 -4.14 14.63 9.79
CA ASN A 55 -4.24 13.17 9.75
C ASN A 55 -2.88 12.50 9.54
N PRO A 56 -2.13 12.24 10.62
CA PRO A 56 -0.79 11.62 10.57
C PRO A 56 -0.76 10.29 9.83
N GLY A 57 -1.74 9.42 10.09
CA GLY A 57 -1.82 8.12 9.43
C GLY A 57 -2.06 8.20 7.91
N ALA A 58 -2.81 9.19 7.43
CA ALA A 58 -2.98 9.40 5.98
C ALA A 58 -1.68 9.89 5.34
N TRP A 59 -0.99 10.81 6.00
CA TRP A 59 0.28 11.34 5.52
C TRP A 59 1.36 10.24 5.45
N LEU A 60 1.46 9.37 6.46
CA LEU A 60 2.36 8.21 6.45
C LEU A 60 2.06 7.24 5.30
N ARG A 61 0.78 6.98 5.01
CA ARG A 61 0.38 6.13 3.87
C ARG A 61 0.73 6.76 2.53
N ALA A 62 0.58 8.07 2.39
CA ALA A 62 0.98 8.81 1.20
C ALA A 62 2.49 8.65 0.92
N ILE A 63 3.31 8.77 1.97
CA ILE A 63 4.76 8.54 1.87
C ILE A 63 5.07 7.11 1.51
N ALA A 64 4.51 6.13 2.23
CA ALA A 64 4.76 4.72 1.95
C ALA A 64 4.39 4.36 0.51
N ARG A 65 3.28 4.87 -0.03
CA ARG A 65 2.93 4.73 -1.44
C ARG A 65 4.01 5.32 -2.37
N ASN A 66 4.52 6.50 -2.06
CA ASN A 66 5.57 7.12 -2.87
C ASN A 66 6.90 6.36 -2.80
N VAL A 67 7.27 5.83 -1.63
CA VAL A 67 8.43 4.94 -1.46
C VAL A 67 8.28 3.71 -2.37
N VAL A 68 7.14 3.01 -2.30
CA VAL A 68 6.87 1.83 -3.14
C VAL A 68 6.94 2.16 -4.63
N LEU A 69 6.33 3.27 -5.06
CA LEU A 69 6.36 3.69 -6.47
C LEU A 69 7.78 4.00 -6.95
N ASN A 70 8.57 4.68 -6.12
CA ASN A 70 9.96 5.01 -6.44
C ASN A 70 10.83 3.76 -6.55
N GLU A 71 10.71 2.82 -5.62
CA GLU A 71 11.45 1.56 -5.67
C GLU A 71 11.05 0.72 -6.89
N THR A 72 9.75 0.64 -7.19
CA THR A 72 9.27 -0.04 -8.40
C THR A 72 9.83 0.61 -9.68
N ALA A 73 9.85 1.95 -9.74
CA ALA A 73 10.40 2.67 -10.88
C ALA A 73 11.92 2.46 -11.03
N LYS A 74 12.67 2.42 -9.91
CA LYS A 74 14.10 2.12 -9.90
C LYS A 74 14.39 0.71 -10.41
N ILE A 75 13.63 -0.29 -9.96
CA ILE A 75 13.76 -1.69 -10.40
C ILE A 75 13.49 -1.78 -11.90
N ASN A 76 12.39 -1.21 -12.38
CA ASN A 76 12.06 -1.21 -13.81
C ASN A 76 13.13 -0.52 -14.66
N ARG A 77 13.67 0.61 -14.18
CA ARG A 77 14.78 1.31 -14.85
C ARG A 77 16.05 0.46 -14.85
N ARG A 78 16.40 -0.19 -13.74
CA ARG A 78 17.57 -1.07 -13.64
C ARG A 78 17.42 -2.26 -14.58
N GLN A 79 16.26 -2.92 -14.60
CA GLN A 79 15.97 -4.01 -15.54
C GLN A 79 16.06 -3.55 -17.00
N ARG A 80 15.53 -2.37 -17.33
CA ARG A 80 15.66 -1.81 -18.68
C ARG A 80 17.11 -1.52 -19.06
N LEU A 81 17.91 -0.92 -18.17
CA LEU A 81 19.32 -0.62 -18.39
C LEU A 81 20.18 -1.89 -18.47
N LEU A 82 19.85 -2.93 -17.70
CA LEU A 82 20.49 -4.24 -17.76
C LEU A 82 20.13 -4.98 -19.06
N ASN A 83 18.87 -4.91 -19.49
CA ASN A 83 18.43 -5.45 -20.78
C ASN A 83 19.09 -4.74 -21.98
N GLU A 84 19.43 -3.46 -21.83
CA GLU A 84 20.13 -2.67 -22.87
C GLU A 84 21.66 -2.87 -22.85
N ASN A 85 22.27 -3.43 -21.79
CA ASN A 85 23.74 -3.49 -21.65
C ASN A 85 24.37 -4.85 -21.28
N LEU A 86 23.62 -5.93 -21.00
CA LEU A 86 24.25 -7.09 -20.35
C LEU A 86 23.76 -8.47 -20.79
N THR A 87 24.11 -8.83 -22.03
CA THR A 87 24.48 -10.20 -22.46
C THR A 87 25.89 -10.59 -21.94
N GLY A 88 26.37 -9.98 -20.85
CA GLY A 88 27.77 -10.08 -20.40
C GLY A 88 27.91 -10.29 -18.89
N LEU A 89 28.13 -11.55 -18.49
CA LEU A 89 28.52 -12.01 -17.15
C LEU A 89 27.44 -11.97 -16.05
N LEU A 90 27.00 -13.18 -15.66
CA LEU A 90 27.17 -13.68 -14.28
C LEU A 90 27.06 -12.64 -13.14
N LEU A 91 25.86 -12.50 -12.59
CA LEU A 91 25.57 -12.15 -11.19
C LEU A 91 24.30 -12.96 -10.84
N GLU A 92 24.38 -14.23 -10.45
CA GLU A 92 24.60 -14.70 -9.07
C GLU A 92 24.12 -13.73 -7.97
N ALA A 93 23.21 -14.25 -7.12
CA ALA A 93 22.52 -13.69 -5.94
C ALA A 93 21.41 -12.64 -6.24
N ASP A 94 20.12 -12.82 -5.95
CA ASP A 94 19.43 -13.80 -5.10
C ASP A 94 17.95 -13.93 -5.50
N PRO A 95 17.41 -15.14 -5.64
CA PRO A 95 15.98 -15.43 -5.54
C PRO A 95 15.62 -15.97 -4.14
N GLU A 96 15.99 -15.29 -3.06
CA GLU A 96 15.57 -15.60 -1.68
C GLU A 96 15.08 -14.29 -1.04
N GLU A 97 13.79 -14.15 -0.70
CA GLU A 97 13.28 -14.33 0.67
C GLU A 97 11.78 -14.66 0.70
N LEU A 98 11.30 -15.54 -0.18
CA LEU A 98 9.99 -16.19 0.02
C LEU A 98 10.12 -17.63 -0.48
N SER A 99 9.78 -18.60 0.37
CA SER A 99 9.61 -19.99 -0.05
C SER A 99 8.64 -20.07 -1.24
N ALA A 100 8.78 -21.11 -2.08
CA ALA A 100 7.87 -21.32 -3.22
C ALA A 100 6.39 -21.31 -2.78
N ASP A 101 6.11 -21.81 -1.57
CA ASP A 101 4.79 -21.79 -0.93
C ASP A 101 4.33 -20.36 -0.58
N GLU A 102 5.23 -19.51 -0.07
CA GLU A 102 4.93 -18.11 0.21
C GLU A 102 4.75 -17.27 -1.07
N GLN A 103 5.51 -17.57 -2.13
CA GLN A 103 5.31 -16.94 -3.44
C GLN A 103 3.96 -17.34 -4.05
N MET A 104 3.58 -18.61 -3.90
CA MET A 104 2.26 -19.11 -4.30
C MET A 104 1.13 -18.46 -3.47
N ASP A 105 1.31 -18.29 -2.16
CA ASP A 105 0.32 -17.61 -1.29
C ASP A 105 0.15 -16.13 -1.65
N VAL A 106 1.24 -15.41 -1.95
CA VAL A 106 1.18 -14.01 -2.41
C VAL A 106 0.48 -13.89 -3.76
N ALA A 107 0.80 -14.78 -4.72
CA ALA A 107 0.15 -14.79 -6.03
C ALA A 107 -1.34 -15.13 -5.93
N ALA A 108 -1.71 -16.09 -5.06
CA ALA A 108 -3.09 -16.47 -4.78
C ALA A 108 -3.87 -15.31 -4.15
N ARG A 109 -3.32 -14.64 -3.14
CA ARG A 109 -3.91 -13.45 -2.50
C ARG A 109 -4.10 -12.30 -3.47
N ARG A 110 -3.12 -12.03 -4.35
CA ARG A 110 -3.22 -10.99 -5.37
C ARG A 110 -4.31 -11.30 -6.39
N THR A 111 -4.43 -12.56 -6.79
CA THR A 111 -5.48 -13.04 -7.71
C THR A 111 -6.86 -12.98 -7.08
N ALA A 112 -6.98 -13.39 -5.81
CA ALA A 112 -8.20 -13.26 -5.03
C ALA A 112 -8.63 -11.80 -4.89
N LEU A 113 -7.71 -10.89 -4.54
CA LEU A 113 -8.01 -9.46 -4.43
C LEU A 113 -8.46 -8.84 -5.75
N ARG A 114 -7.80 -9.17 -6.88
CA ARG A 114 -8.24 -8.71 -8.21
C ARG A 114 -9.65 -9.19 -8.54
N THR A 115 -9.96 -10.44 -8.20
CA THR A 115 -11.30 -11.01 -8.40
C THR A 115 -12.33 -10.31 -7.51
N CYS A 116 -12.01 -10.06 -6.24
CA CYS A 116 -12.90 -9.37 -5.32
C CYS A 116 -13.09 -7.89 -5.67
N LEU A 117 -12.09 -7.20 -6.20
CA LEU A 117 -12.26 -5.85 -6.73
C LEU A 117 -13.23 -5.80 -7.91
N LYS A 118 -13.32 -6.88 -8.70
CA LYS A 118 -14.31 -7.01 -9.77
C LYS A 118 -15.74 -7.22 -9.26
N SER A 119 -15.92 -7.72 -8.03
CA SER A 119 -17.27 -7.90 -7.45
C SER A 119 -17.88 -6.59 -6.93
N LEU A 120 -17.07 -5.55 -6.73
CA LEU A 120 -17.57 -4.21 -6.44
C LEU A 120 -18.27 -3.61 -7.67
N THR A 121 -19.32 -2.83 -7.42
CA THR A 121 -19.91 -1.96 -8.44
C THR A 121 -18.86 -0.98 -8.97
N ASP A 122 -18.97 -0.56 -10.23
CA ASP A 122 -17.98 0.35 -10.83
C ASP A 122 -17.83 1.66 -10.03
N LYS A 123 -18.94 2.18 -9.50
CA LYS A 123 -18.92 3.37 -8.64
C LYS A 123 -18.13 3.13 -7.34
N ALA A 124 -18.32 1.99 -6.68
CA ALA A 124 -17.57 1.65 -5.48
C ALA A 124 -16.09 1.38 -5.78
N ARG A 125 -15.79 0.72 -6.91
CA ARG A 125 -14.43 0.46 -7.37
C ARG A 125 -13.69 1.77 -7.66
N ASN A 126 -14.31 2.71 -8.36
CA ASN A 126 -13.70 4.01 -8.67
C ASN A 126 -13.48 4.86 -7.40
N VAL A 127 -14.39 4.77 -6.42
CA VAL A 127 -14.21 5.43 -5.11
C VAL A 127 -13.06 4.81 -4.32
N VAL A 128 -12.93 3.48 -4.33
CA VAL A 128 -11.79 2.76 -3.74
C VAL A 128 -10.50 3.15 -4.46
N GLU A 129 -10.51 3.22 -5.80
CA GLU A 129 -9.35 3.64 -6.59
C GLU A 129 -8.92 5.06 -6.23
N MET A 130 -9.83 6.03 -6.25
CA MET A 130 -9.51 7.41 -5.87
C MET A 130 -8.98 7.52 -4.44
N ARG A 131 -9.48 6.68 -3.51
CA ARG A 131 -9.03 6.68 -2.13
C ARG A 131 -7.66 6.06 -1.93
N TYR A 132 -7.40 4.91 -2.54
CA TYR A 132 -6.21 4.09 -2.23
C TYR A 132 -5.10 4.22 -3.29
N TYR A 133 -5.45 4.48 -4.54
CA TYR A 133 -4.49 4.69 -5.63
C TYR A 133 -4.15 6.15 -5.86
N HIS A 134 -5.07 7.08 -5.60
CA HIS A 134 -4.84 8.52 -5.80
C HIS A 134 -4.84 9.34 -4.50
N ASP A 135 -4.97 8.68 -3.34
CA ASP A 135 -4.93 9.26 -2.00
C ASP A 135 -5.89 10.44 -1.75
N LYS A 136 -7.02 10.49 -2.48
CA LYS A 136 -8.00 11.57 -2.33
C LYS A 136 -8.73 11.46 -0.99
N LYS A 137 -8.96 12.60 -0.34
CA LYS A 137 -9.83 12.73 0.84
C LYS A 137 -11.29 12.57 0.42
N SER A 138 -12.16 12.20 1.37
CA SER A 138 -13.58 11.94 1.06
C SER A 138 -14.33 13.15 0.51
N HIS A 139 -13.87 14.39 0.77
CA HIS A 139 -14.47 15.58 0.17
C HIS A 139 -14.07 15.74 -1.29
N GLU A 140 -12.79 15.57 -1.64
CA GLU A 140 -12.29 15.61 -3.02
C GLU A 140 -12.93 14.52 -3.89
N ILE A 141 -13.11 13.31 -3.33
CA ILE A 141 -13.84 12.23 -4.01
C ILE A 141 -15.33 12.61 -4.17
N GLY A 142 -15.90 13.25 -3.15
CA GLY A 142 -17.27 13.74 -3.20
C GLY A 142 -17.50 14.73 -4.34
N GLU A 143 -16.57 15.67 -4.53
CA GLU A 143 -16.58 16.62 -5.64
C GLU A 143 -16.50 15.90 -7.00
N LEU A 144 -15.56 14.96 -7.16
CA LEU A 144 -15.36 14.21 -8.41
C LEU A 144 -16.58 13.38 -8.82
N PHE A 145 -17.30 12.80 -7.86
CA PHE A 145 -18.43 11.91 -8.13
C PHE A 145 -19.80 12.53 -7.81
N SER A 146 -19.85 13.85 -7.55
CA SER A 146 -21.07 14.56 -7.13
C SER A 146 -21.79 13.89 -5.95
N MET A 147 -21.03 13.54 -4.92
CA MET A 147 -21.49 12.87 -3.70
C MET A 147 -21.16 13.70 -2.46
N LYS A 148 -22.02 13.63 -1.44
CA LYS A 148 -21.68 14.17 -0.12
C LYS A 148 -20.48 13.38 0.47
N PRO A 149 -19.53 14.03 1.18
CA PRO A 149 -18.38 13.34 1.77
C PRO A 149 -18.78 12.19 2.72
N ALA A 150 -19.91 12.32 3.41
CA ALA A 150 -20.47 11.26 4.25
C ALA A 150 -20.91 10.02 3.45
N ALA A 151 -21.46 10.21 2.25
CA ALA A 151 -21.84 9.12 1.35
C ALA A 151 -20.60 8.38 0.82
N VAL A 152 -19.52 9.11 0.52
CA VAL A 152 -18.22 8.53 0.13
C VAL A 152 -17.67 7.66 1.27
N ARG A 153 -17.65 8.15 2.52
CA ARG A 153 -17.19 7.36 3.68
C ARG A 153 -18.00 6.08 3.86
N LYS A 154 -19.34 6.17 3.75
CA LYS A 154 -20.23 5.01 3.83
C LYS A 154 -19.96 4.00 2.71
N MET A 155 -19.74 4.48 1.48
CA MET A 155 -19.39 3.63 0.35
C MET A 155 -18.04 2.92 0.55
N LEU A 156 -17.01 3.63 1.00
CA LEU A 156 -15.71 3.04 1.34
C LEU A 156 -15.80 2.02 2.48
N PHE A 157 -16.70 2.24 3.45
CA PHE A 157 -16.97 1.26 4.51
C PHE A 157 -17.55 -0.04 3.94
N HIS A 158 -18.63 0.05 3.16
CA HIS A 158 -19.26 -1.13 2.57
C HIS A 158 -18.33 -1.85 1.58
N ALA A 159 -17.59 -1.12 0.75
CA ALA A 159 -16.63 -1.71 -0.17
C ALA A 159 -15.55 -2.52 0.58
N ARG A 160 -15.02 -2.01 1.69
CA ARG A 160 -14.06 -2.76 2.53
C ARG A 160 -14.67 -4.03 3.12
N GLN A 161 -15.91 -3.96 3.60
CA GLN A 161 -16.61 -5.13 4.14
C GLN A 161 -16.81 -6.20 3.08
N SER A 162 -17.28 -5.83 1.89
CA SER A 162 -17.47 -6.75 0.76
C SER A 162 -16.15 -7.38 0.30
N LEU A 163 -15.08 -6.58 0.21
CA LEU A 163 -13.75 -7.10 -0.14
C LEU A 163 -13.22 -8.06 0.93
N ALA A 164 -13.39 -7.75 2.21
CA ALA A 164 -12.94 -8.63 3.30
C ALA A 164 -13.65 -9.99 3.29
N THR A 165 -14.98 -9.99 3.11
CA THR A 165 -15.76 -11.24 3.00
C THR A 165 -15.31 -12.04 1.78
N CYS A 166 -15.22 -11.41 0.61
CA CYS A 166 -14.82 -12.08 -0.62
C CYS A 166 -13.39 -12.64 -0.54
N LEU A 167 -12.43 -11.91 0.05
CA LEU A 167 -11.07 -12.42 0.23
C LEU A 167 -11.06 -13.64 1.13
N LYS A 168 -11.82 -13.63 2.22
CA LYS A 168 -11.89 -14.76 3.15
C LYS A 168 -12.41 -16.02 2.45
N GLU A 169 -13.44 -15.89 1.62
CA GLU A 169 -13.99 -16.98 0.80
C GLU A 169 -12.97 -17.49 -0.22
N LYS A 170 -12.37 -16.58 -1.01
CA LYS A 170 -11.42 -16.95 -2.06
C LYS A 170 -10.13 -17.58 -1.54
N LEU A 171 -9.68 -17.19 -0.35
CA LEU A 171 -8.51 -17.79 0.30
C LEU A 171 -8.83 -19.12 0.99
N ALA A 172 -10.09 -19.35 1.38
CA ALA A 172 -10.54 -20.64 1.88
C ALA A 172 -10.72 -21.67 0.74
N GLU A 173 -11.13 -21.22 -0.45
CA GLU A 173 -11.23 -22.07 -1.67
C GLU A 173 -9.86 -22.46 -2.26
N ALA A 174 -8.82 -21.67 -1.98
CA ALA A 174 -7.47 -21.88 -2.52
C ALA A 174 -6.58 -22.77 -1.62
N ARG A 175 -7.12 -23.28 -0.50
CA ARG A 175 -6.48 -24.23 0.44
C ARG A 175 -7.09 -25.61 0.28
#